data_AF-A0A5N7B2D0-F1
#
_entry.id   AF-A0A5N7B2D0-F1
#
_cell.length_a   1.000
_cell.length_b   1.000
_cell.length_c   1.000
_cell.angle_alpha   90.00
_cell.angle_beta   90.00
_cell.angle_gamma   90.00
#
_symmetry.space_group_name_H-M   'P 1'
#
loop_
_entity.id
_entity.type
_entity.pdbx_description
1 polymer ?
#
loop_
_entity_poly.entity_id
_entity_poly.type
_entity_poly.pdbx_seq_one_letter_code
_entity_poly.pdbx_strand_id
1 'polypeptide(L)'
;MFGIADDSVFSDFEENELQDPCPRKELDGRTVYTPRDLRMPNNLGAPVLCDFGSAVLGDGDHSEDIQPDIYRAPEVILEIPWTYSVDLWNVGCVVRGLITLA
;
A
#
# COMPACT_ATOMS: atom_id res chain seq x y z
N MET A 1 3.65 -2.60 -2.39
CA MET A 1 4.50 -1.44 -2.75
C MET A 1 5.87 -1.96 -3.20
N PHE A 2 6.60 -1.28 -4.07
CA PHE A 2 8.00 -1.64 -4.34
C PHE A 2 8.92 -0.88 -3.40
N GLY A 3 9.97 -1.54 -2.90
CA GLY A 3 11.01 -0.85 -2.15
C GLY A 3 11.69 0.22 -3.01
N ILE A 4 12.33 1.18 -2.37
CA ILE A 4 13.18 2.16 -3.04
C ILE A 4 14.61 1.68 -2.84
N ALA A 5 15.30 1.39 -3.95
CA ALA A 5 16.70 0.95 -3.92
C ALA A 5 17.70 2.11 -4.13
N ASP A 6 17.17 3.31 -4.40
CA ASP A 6 17.90 4.53 -4.71
C ASP A 6 17.44 5.65 -3.77
N ASP A 7 18.18 5.83 -2.66
CA ASP A 7 17.84 6.81 -1.63
C ASP A 7 17.99 8.26 -2.10
N SER A 8 18.63 8.51 -3.25
CA SER A 8 18.75 9.86 -3.84
C SER A 8 17.38 10.51 -4.06
N VAL A 9 16.34 9.70 -4.29
CA VAL A 9 14.96 10.15 -4.43
C VAL A 9 14.48 10.92 -3.19
N PHE A 10 14.91 10.52 -1.99
CA PHE A 10 14.55 11.20 -0.75
C PHE A 10 15.36 12.48 -0.54
N SER A 11 16.67 12.45 -0.84
CA SER A 11 17.52 13.64 -0.75
C SER A 11 17.08 14.73 -1.72
N ASP A 12 16.73 14.36 -2.96
CA ASP A 12 16.17 15.29 -3.96
C ASP A 12 14.84 15.89 -3.45
N PHE A 13 13.98 15.07 -2.84
CA PHE A 13 12.71 15.53 -2.29
C PHE A 13 12.91 16.56 -1.16
N GLU A 14 13.83 16.28 -0.22
CA GLU A 14 14.17 17.18 0.89
C GLU A 14 14.75 18.50 0.39
N GLU A 15 15.76 18.44 -0.49
CA GLU A 15 16.39 19.65 -1.06
C GLU A 15 15.35 20.51 -1.80
N ASN A 16 14.47 19.89 -2.58
CA ASN A 16 13.42 20.63 -3.27
C ASN A 16 12.44 21.30 -2.30
N GLU A 17 12.12 20.68 -1.15
CA GLU A 17 11.25 21.29 -0.13
C GLU A 17 11.96 22.45 0.61
N LEU A 18 13.29 22.38 0.76
CA LEU A 18 14.09 23.47 1.32
C LEU A 18 14.18 24.67 0.36
N GLN A 19 14.38 24.42 -0.94
CA GLN A 19 14.56 25.47 -1.96
C GLN A 19 13.24 26.11 -2.40
N ASP A 20 12.19 25.30 -2.60
CA ASP A 20 10.87 25.75 -3.03
C ASP A 20 9.80 25.06 -2.17
N PRO A 21 9.42 25.63 -1.03
CA PRO A 21 8.55 24.94 -0.11
C PRO A 21 7.11 24.81 -0.62
N CYS A 22 6.47 23.67 -0.32
CA CYS A 22 5.07 23.46 -0.65
C CYS A 22 4.15 24.53 -0.04
N PRO A 23 3.05 24.89 -0.73
CA PRO A 23 1.94 25.57 -0.09
C PRO A 23 1.56 24.84 1.21
N ARG A 24 1.49 25.58 2.31
CA ARG A 24 1.23 25.02 3.64
C ARG A 24 0.31 25.89 4.45
N LYS A 25 -0.41 25.28 5.39
CA LYS A 25 -1.33 25.95 6.29
C LYS A 25 -0.97 25.64 7.74
N GLU A 26 -0.70 26.69 8.51
CA GLU A 26 -0.56 26.59 9.97
C GLU A 26 -1.95 26.60 10.63
N LEU A 27 -2.22 25.60 11.45
CA LEU A 27 -3.47 25.44 12.20
C LEU A 27 -3.13 24.94 13.61
N ASP A 28 -3.42 25.73 14.65
CA ASP A 28 -3.38 25.29 16.05
C ASP A 28 -2.10 24.52 16.44
N GLY A 29 -0.92 25.02 16.02
CA GLY A 29 0.38 24.42 16.34
C GLY A 29 0.79 23.23 15.45
N ARG A 30 0.05 22.93 14.37
CA ARG A 30 0.47 22.00 13.32
C ARG A 30 0.50 22.68 11.95
N THR A 31 1.47 22.25 11.15
CA THR A 31 1.56 22.62 9.73
C THR A 31 0.94 21.50 8.88
N VAL A 32 0.03 21.86 7.99
CA VAL A 32 -0.51 20.97 6.96
C VAL A 32 0.11 21.36 5.62
N TYR A 33 0.81 20.42 4.98
CA TYR A 33 1.47 20.62 3.69
C TYR A 33 0.58 20.10 2.56
N THR A 34 0.60 20.77 1.41
CA THR A 34 0.09 20.14 0.19
C THR A 34 1.00 18.97 -0.20
N PRO A 35 0.44 17.87 -0.75
CA PRO A 35 1.24 16.76 -1.20
C PRO A 35 2.21 17.21 -2.31
N ARG A 36 3.41 16.66 -2.27
CA ARG A 36 4.43 16.78 -3.31
C ARG A 36 4.73 15.41 -3.86
N ASP A 37 4.90 15.33 -5.17
CA ASP A 37 5.25 14.09 -5.83
C ASP A 37 6.68 13.66 -5.47
N LEU A 38 6.82 12.42 -5.05
CA LEU A 38 8.11 11.77 -4.94
C LEU A 38 8.52 11.30 -6.34
N ARG A 39 9.73 11.67 -6.80
CA ARG A 39 10.23 11.24 -8.11
C ARG A 39 10.24 9.70 -8.17
N MET A 40 9.86 9.14 -9.32
CA MET A 40 10.00 7.70 -9.53
C MET A 40 11.48 7.30 -9.42
N PRO A 41 11.83 6.34 -8.54
CA PRO A 41 13.20 5.85 -8.44
C PRO A 41 13.67 5.27 -9.76
N ASN A 42 14.95 5.48 -10.08
CA ASN A 42 15.56 4.90 -11.28
C ASN A 42 15.60 3.36 -11.19
N ASN A 43 15.70 2.83 -9.97
CA ASN A 43 15.66 1.41 -9.68
C ASN A 43 14.62 1.12 -8.60
N LEU A 44 13.61 0.32 -8.96
CA LEU A 44 12.66 -0.24 -8.00
C LEU A 44 13.32 -1.42 -7.27
N GLY A 45 13.18 -1.43 -5.95
CA GLY A 45 13.57 -2.55 -5.10
C GLY A 45 12.55 -3.69 -5.16
N ALA A 46 12.80 -4.73 -4.35
CA ALA A 46 11.88 -5.85 -4.23
C ALA A 46 10.47 -5.40 -3.77
N PRO A 47 9.40 -6.13 -4.13
CA PRO A 47 8.09 -5.87 -3.57
C PRO A 47 8.14 -6.04 -2.05
N VAL A 48 7.58 -5.06 -1.35
CA VAL A 48 7.43 -5.04 0.10
C VAL A 48 5.93 -5.04 0.40
N LEU A 49 5.52 -5.99 1.26
CA LEU A 49 4.17 -6.00 1.79
C LEU A 49 3.99 -4.75 2.66
N CYS A 50 2.96 -3.98 2.35
CA CYS A 50 2.65 -2.71 2.97
C CYS A 50 1.15 -2.66 3.22
N ASP A 51 0.70 -1.65 3.97
CA ASP A 51 -0.70 -1.46 4.34
C ASP A 51 -1.27 -2.61 5.17
N PHE A 52 -1.01 -2.53 6.48
CA PHE A 52 -1.53 -3.48 7.47
C PHE A 52 -2.86 -3.01 8.09
N GLY A 53 -3.59 -2.09 7.44
CA GLY A 53 -4.83 -1.54 7.97
C GLY A 53 -5.95 -2.58 8.16
N SER A 54 -5.89 -3.67 7.41
CA SER A 54 -6.83 -4.81 7.51
C SER A 54 -6.17 -6.09 8.06
N ALA A 55 -4.94 -6.01 8.56
CA ALA A 55 -4.24 -7.17 9.09
C ALA A 55 -4.84 -7.59 10.43
N VAL A 56 -5.07 -8.90 10.60
CA VAL A 56 -5.58 -9.50 11.83
C VAL A 56 -4.66 -10.62 12.31
N LEU A 57 -4.73 -10.94 13.60
CA LEU A 57 -4.07 -12.13 14.14
C LEU A 57 -4.81 -13.37 13.62
N GLY A 58 -4.08 -14.39 13.18
CA GLY A 58 -4.68 -15.60 12.60
C GLY A 58 -5.34 -16.55 13.60
N ASP A 59 -5.22 -16.28 14.90
CA ASP A 59 -5.92 -17.00 15.96
C ASP A 59 -7.29 -16.34 16.17
N GLY A 60 -8.35 -16.93 15.61
CA GLY A 60 -9.71 -16.42 15.79
C GLY A 60 -10.70 -16.96 14.75
N ASP A 61 -11.98 -16.81 15.04
CA ASP A 61 -13.03 -16.93 14.05
C ASP A 61 -13.16 -15.60 13.32
N HIS A 62 -13.00 -15.60 12.00
CA HIS A 62 -13.08 -14.40 11.18
C HIS A 62 -14.23 -14.49 10.18
N SER A 63 -15.01 -13.44 10.06
CA SER A 63 -16.18 -13.36 9.15
C SER A 63 -16.41 -11.96 8.58
N GLU A 64 -15.47 -11.06 8.83
CA GLU A 64 -15.53 -9.67 8.41
C GLU A 64 -15.22 -9.52 6.91
N ASP A 65 -15.71 -8.44 6.30
CA ASP A 65 -15.28 -8.04 4.96
C ASP A 65 -13.91 -7.34 5.03
N ILE A 66 -12.88 -8.04 4.59
CA ILE A 66 -11.47 -7.62 4.67
C ILE A 66 -10.82 -7.39 3.30
N GLN A 67 -11.54 -7.63 2.20
CA GLN A 67 -10.96 -7.66 0.86
C GLN A 67 -11.67 -6.70 -0.10
N PRO A 68 -10.92 -5.96 -0.94
CA PRO A 68 -11.52 -5.21 -2.04
C PRO A 68 -12.25 -6.15 -3.02
N ASP A 69 -13.33 -5.65 -3.65
CA ASP A 69 -14.23 -6.45 -4.49
C ASP A 69 -13.53 -7.36 -5.52
N ILE A 70 -12.51 -6.85 -6.23
CA ILE A 70 -11.81 -7.60 -7.29
C ILE A 70 -10.87 -8.69 -6.76
N TYR A 71 -10.52 -8.63 -5.48
CA TYR A 71 -9.65 -9.58 -4.79
C TYR A 71 -10.43 -10.49 -3.84
N ARG A 72 -11.73 -10.24 -3.62
CA ARG A 72 -12.51 -10.93 -2.60
C ARG A 72 -12.59 -12.44 -2.87
N ALA A 73 -12.22 -13.22 -1.86
CA ALA A 73 -12.25 -14.67 -1.88
C ALA A 73 -13.70 -15.18 -1.76
N PRO A 74 -14.02 -16.37 -2.30
CA PRO A 74 -15.38 -16.89 -2.30
C PRO A 74 -15.95 -17.07 -0.89
N GLU A 75 -15.15 -17.52 0.08
CA GLU A 75 -15.58 -17.63 1.48
C GLU A 75 -15.97 -16.28 2.10
N VAL A 76 -15.28 -15.20 1.74
CA VAL A 76 -15.62 -13.84 2.19
C VAL A 76 -16.91 -13.34 1.50
N ILE A 77 -17.10 -13.62 0.21
CA ILE A 77 -18.34 -13.28 -0.52
C ILE A 77 -19.56 -13.99 0.08
N LEU A 78 -19.38 -15.24 0.50
CA LEU A 78 -20.45 -16.07 1.04
C LEU A 78 -20.67 -15.88 2.55
N GLU A 79 -19.95 -14.95 3.19
CA GLU A 79 -19.98 -14.71 4.64
C GLU A 79 -19.69 -15.98 5.45
N ILE A 80 -18.84 -16.86 4.90
CA ILE A 80 -18.38 -18.08 5.55
C ILE A 80 -17.12 -17.75 6.35
N PRO A 81 -16.93 -18.33 7.54
CA PRO A 81 -15.70 -18.13 8.29
C PRO A 81 -14.45 -18.44 7.45
N TRP A 82 -13.48 -17.55 7.53
CA TRP A 82 -12.28 -17.60 6.70
C TRP A 82 -11.01 -17.67 7.53
N THR A 83 -9.91 -18.05 6.86
CA THR A 83 -8.57 -18.18 7.45
C THR A 83 -7.54 -17.55 6.51
N TYR A 84 -6.25 -17.73 6.77
CA TYR A 84 -5.16 -17.29 5.88
C TYR A 84 -5.28 -17.78 4.41
N SER A 85 -6.17 -18.73 4.11
CA SER A 85 -6.48 -19.14 2.73
C SER A 85 -6.89 -17.97 1.84
N VAL A 86 -7.53 -16.95 2.41
CA VAL A 86 -7.95 -15.75 1.68
C VAL A 86 -6.77 -14.93 1.16
N ASP A 87 -5.63 -14.94 1.86
CA ASP A 87 -4.40 -14.29 1.41
C ASP A 87 -3.78 -15.05 0.22
N LEU A 88 -3.84 -16.37 0.22
CA LEU A 88 -3.39 -17.20 -0.91
C LEU A 88 -4.24 -16.93 -2.16
N TRP A 89 -5.55 -16.75 -1.99
CA TRP A 89 -6.44 -16.31 -3.07
C TRP A 89 -6.02 -14.94 -3.61
N ASN A 90 -5.72 -13.97 -2.74
CA ASN A 90 -5.24 -12.65 -3.16
C ASN A 90 -3.94 -12.71 -3.94
N VAL A 91 -2.97 -13.51 -3.49
CA VAL A 91 -1.71 -13.72 -4.24
C VAL A 91 -2.00 -14.28 -5.64
N GLY A 92 -2.92 -15.23 -5.76
CA GLY A 92 -3.35 -15.77 -7.05
C GLY A 92 -3.93 -14.70 -8.00
N CYS A 93 -4.79 -13.82 -7.47
CA CYS A 93 -5.35 -12.70 -8.23
C CYS A 93 -4.26 -11.72 -8.70
N VAL A 94 -3.30 -11.37 -7.84
CA VAL A 94 -2.17 -10.47 -8.19
C VAL A 94 -1.31 -11.09 -9.29
N VAL A 95 -0.92 -12.37 -9.13
CA VAL A 95 -0.11 -13.09 -10.14
C VAL A 95 -0.84 -13.16 -11.48
N ARG A 96 -2.15 -13.47 -11.47
CA ARG A 96 -2.97 -13.44 -12.68
C ARG A 96 -2.95 -12.06 -13.34
N GLY A 97 -3.14 -10.99 -12.56
CA GLY A 97 -3.10 -9.61 -13.05
C GLY A 97 -1.75 -9.29 -13.71
N LEU A 98 -0.64 -9.64 -13.07
CA LEU A 98 0.71 -9.41 -13.60
C LEU A 98 0.97 -10.16 -14.91
N ILE A 99 0.49 -11.40 -15.04
CA ILE A 99 0.70 -12.19 -16.27
C ILE A 99 -0.21 -11.73 -17.41
N THR A 100 -1.45 -11.34 -17.10
CA THR A 100 -2.45 -11.00 -18.13
C THR A 100 -2.39 -9.56 -18.62
N LEU A 101 -1.72 -8.67 -17.88
CA LEU A 101 -1.52 -7.26 -18.25
C LEU A 101 -0.10 -6.97 -18.76
N ALA A 102 0.77 -7.98 -18.84
CA ALA A 102 2.08 -7.94 -19.52
C ALA A 102 1.93 -8.40 -20.98
#